data_AF-A0A8J9X8J5-F1
#
_entry.id   AF-A0A8J9X8J5-F1
#
_cell.length_a   1.000
_cell.length_b   1.000
_cell.length_c   1.000
_cell.angle_alpha   90.00
_cell.angle_beta   90.00
_cell.angle_gamma   90.00
#
_symmetry.space_group_name_H-M   'P 1'
#
loop_
_entity.id
_entity.type
_entity.pdbx_description
1 polymer ?
#
loop_
_entity_poly.entity_id
_entity_poly.type
_entity_poly.pdbx_seq_one_letter_code
_entity_poly.pdbx_strand_id
1 'polypeptide(L)'
;MATTFDSSQALAGLPPPHVLEEGGYTPTIEDALVKEEALEVIKRTFEGNLKANVNLVRVSNPMFVTKRSGFNDNLNGTERPATFAPRDFQDIKLEVPFSLAKWKR
;
A
#
# COMPACT_ATOMS: atom_id res chain seq x y z
N MET A 1 5.55 7.76 -32.59
CA MET A 1 6.73 8.50 -32.09
C MET A 1 7.01 8.00 -30.68
N ALA A 2 8.05 7.19 -30.48
CA ALA A 2 8.48 6.82 -29.14
C ALA A 2 9.25 8.00 -28.55
N THR A 3 8.76 8.56 -27.45
CA THR A 3 9.50 9.57 -26.68
C THR A 3 10.74 8.91 -26.08
N THR A 4 11.91 9.33 -26.55
CA THR A 4 13.20 8.92 -26.00
C THR A 4 13.26 9.30 -24.51
N PHE A 5 13.50 8.31 -23.65
CA PHE A 5 13.67 8.52 -22.21
C PHE A 5 15.01 9.22 -21.97
N ASP A 6 14.96 10.48 -21.56
CA ASP A 6 16.13 11.26 -21.17
C ASP A 6 16.46 10.99 -19.70
N SER A 7 17.48 10.17 -19.46
CA SER A 7 17.95 9.83 -18.12
C SER A 7 18.62 11.01 -17.38
N SER A 8 18.85 12.15 -18.05
CA SER A 8 19.43 13.35 -17.44
C SER A 8 18.38 14.30 -16.86
N GLN A 9 17.10 14.15 -17.23
CA GLN A 9 16.02 14.93 -16.66
C GLN A 9 15.54 14.29 -15.35
N ALA A 10 15.53 15.07 -14.26
CA ALA A 10 14.94 14.62 -13.01
C ALA A 10 13.47 14.25 -13.25
N LEU A 11 13.15 12.96 -13.15
CA LEU A 11 11.77 12.50 -13.27
C LEU A 11 10.97 13.15 -12.15
N ALA A 12 9.95 13.93 -12.51
CA ALA A 12 9.02 14.49 -11.55
C ALA A 12 8.42 13.35 -10.72
N GLY A 13 8.67 13.36 -9.41
CA GLY A 13 8.20 12.33 -8.49
C GLY A 13 9.23 11.27 -8.08
N LEU A 14 10.51 11.39 -8.47
CA LEU A 14 11.55 10.63 -7.78
C LEU A 14 11.59 11.05 -6.30
N PRO A 15 11.80 10.09 -5.39
CA PRO A 15 12.04 10.44 -4.00
C PRO A 15 13.27 11.35 -3.92
N PRO A 16 13.32 12.27 -2.94
CA PRO A 16 14.45 13.18 -2.78
C PRO A 16 15.79 12.45 -2.86
N PRO A 17 16.86 13.05 -3.43
CA PRO A 17 18.14 12.38 -3.66
C PRO A 17 18.70 11.65 -2.45
N HIS A 18 18.55 12.22 -1.25
CA HIS A 18 18.99 11.62 0.02
C HIS A 18 18.33 10.26 0.35
N VAL A 19 17.22 9.90 -0.30
CA VAL A 19 16.57 8.57 -0.16
C VAL A 19 17.28 7.52 -1.01
N LEU A 20 17.94 7.94 -2.09
CA LEU A 20 18.55 7.08 -3.10
C LEU A 20 20.08 6.95 -2.95
N GLU A 21 20.69 7.76 -2.08
CA GLU A 21 22.13 7.76 -1.80
C GLU A 21 22.56 6.57 -0.92
N GLU A 22 23.80 6.11 -1.09
CA GLU A 22 24.43 5.14 -0.18
C GLU A 22 24.56 5.76 1.22
N GLY A 23 23.65 5.38 2.11
CA GLY A 23 23.44 5.99 3.43
C GLY A 23 21.96 5.97 3.85
N GLY A 24 21.06 5.93 2.86
CA GLY A 24 19.63 5.75 3.05
C GLY A 24 18.90 6.98 3.63
N TYR A 25 17.61 6.80 3.91
CA TYR A 25 16.77 7.88 4.44
C TYR A 25 17.25 8.34 5.81
N THR A 26 17.64 9.61 5.91
CA THR A 26 17.85 10.31 7.18
C THR A 26 16.56 11.06 7.54
N PRO A 27 15.88 10.69 8.65
CA PRO A 27 14.66 11.39 9.06
C PRO A 27 14.94 12.86 9.35
N THR A 28 14.27 13.76 8.63
CA THR A 28 14.36 15.21 8.90
C THR A 28 13.62 15.60 10.18
N ILE A 29 12.60 14.83 10.55
CA ILE A 29 11.86 15.01 11.80
C ILE A 29 12.41 14.01 12.82
N GLU A 30 13.11 14.51 13.84
CA GLU A 30 13.71 13.68 14.88
C GLU A 30 12.70 13.30 15.97
N ASP A 31 11.85 14.25 16.38
CA ASP A 31 10.82 14.03 17.39
C ASP A 31 9.79 13.00 16.92
N ALA A 32 9.57 11.96 17.73
CA ALA A 32 8.70 10.85 17.37
C ALA A 32 7.22 11.25 17.32
N LEU A 33 6.76 12.12 18.21
CA LEU A 33 5.36 12.55 18.24
C LEU A 33 5.05 13.44 17.04
N VAL A 34 5.91 14.41 16.76
CA VAL A 34 5.79 15.30 15.60
C VAL A 34 5.81 14.51 14.29
N LYS A 35 6.58 13.42 14.24
CA LYS A 35 6.64 12.53 13.07
C LYS A 35 5.33 11.77 12.84
N GLU A 36 4.70 11.25 13.89
CA GLU A 36 3.40 10.60 13.79
C GLU A 36 2.31 11.59 13.36
N GLU A 37 2.31 12.81 13.92
CA GLU A 37 1.41 13.89 13.51
C GLU A 37 1.58 14.23 12.02
N ALA A 38 2.83 14.37 11.55
CA ALA A 38 3.12 14.63 10.15
C ALA A 38 2.64 13.49 9.24
N LEU A 39 2.81 12.23 9.65
CA LEU A 39 2.31 11.06 8.92
C LEU A 39 0.79 11.05 8.83
N GLU A 40 0.10 11.41 9.91
CA GLU A 40 -1.36 11.54 9.91
C GLU A 40 -1.83 12.63 8.94
N VAL A 41 -1.20 13.81 8.97
CA VAL A 41 -1.51 14.93 8.06
C VAL A 41 -1.38 14.50 6.60
N ILE A 42 -0.29 13.80 6.24
CA ILE A 42 -0.07 13.34 4.87
C ILE A 42 -1.15 12.34 4.45
N LYS A 43 -1.44 11.33 5.30
CA LYS A 43 -2.45 10.31 5.02
C LYS A 43 -3.85 10.92 4.82
N ARG A 44 -4.26 11.83 5.70
CA ARG A 44 -5.58 12.48 5.63
C ARG A 44 -5.70 13.41 4.43
N THR A 45 -4.67 14.21 4.17
CA THR A 45 -4.65 15.14 3.03
C THR A 45 -4.76 14.39 1.71
N PHE A 46 -3.97 13.34 1.53
CA PHE A 46 -4.02 12.53 0.31
C PHE A 46 -5.37 11.84 0.14
N GLU A 47 -5.92 11.24 1.21
CA GLU A 47 -7.24 10.60 1.16
C GLU A 47 -8.34 11.60 0.76
N GLY A 48 -8.37 12.80 1.37
CA GLY A 48 -9.35 13.84 1.04
C GLY A 48 -9.26 14.27 -0.43
N ASN A 49 -8.05 14.55 -0.90
CA ASN A 49 -7.80 14.94 -2.30
C ASN A 49 -8.17 13.82 -3.27
N LEU A 50 -7.80 12.57 -2.98
CA LEU A 50 -8.12 11.43 -3.84
C LEU A 50 -9.63 11.25 -3.94
N LYS A 51 -10.35 11.27 -2.80
CA LYS A 51 -11.81 11.13 -2.79
C LYS A 51 -12.50 12.20 -3.63
N ALA A 52 -12.07 13.46 -3.52
CA ALA A 52 -12.66 14.57 -4.26
C ALA A 52 -12.38 14.50 -5.78
N ASN A 53 -11.16 14.13 -6.18
CA ASN A 53 -10.76 14.15 -7.58
C ASN A 53 -11.31 12.97 -8.41
N VAL A 54 -11.53 11.81 -7.78
CA VAL A 54 -12.01 10.60 -8.49
C VAL A 54 -13.34 10.06 -7.95
N ASN A 55 -14.08 10.89 -7.19
CA ASN A 55 -15.40 10.58 -6.64
C ASN A 55 -15.46 9.24 -5.89
N LEU A 56 -14.52 9.02 -4.98
CA LEU A 56 -14.45 7.80 -4.17
C LEU A 56 -15.07 7.99 -2.79
N VAL A 57 -15.71 6.92 -2.30
CA VAL A 57 -16.23 6.83 -0.93
C VAL A 57 -15.40 5.81 -0.15
N ARG A 58 -15.11 6.12 1.10
CA ARG A 58 -14.40 5.19 2.00
C ARG A 58 -15.35 4.06 2.40
N VAL A 59 -14.89 2.82 2.26
CA VAL A 59 -15.61 1.61 2.64
C VAL A 59 -14.77 0.77 3.61
N SER A 60 -15.42 0.00 4.48
CA SER A 60 -14.74 -0.99 5.31
C SER A 60 -14.21 -2.13 4.44
N ASN A 61 -13.02 -2.63 4.77
CA ASN A 61 -12.37 -3.70 4.02
C ASN A 61 -12.21 -4.97 4.89
N PRO A 62 -12.17 -6.17 4.26
CA PRO A 62 -11.88 -7.40 4.97
C PRO A 62 -10.41 -7.47 5.37
N MET A 63 -10.15 -7.70 6.66
CA MET A 63 -8.79 -7.95 7.17
C MET A 63 -8.25 -9.32 6.73
N PHE A 64 -9.15 -10.29 6.55
CA PHE A 64 -8.82 -11.67 6.20
C PHE A 64 -9.85 -12.23 5.23
N VAL A 65 -9.41 -13.09 4.33
CA VAL A 65 -10.27 -13.74 3.34
C VAL A 65 -10.08 -15.25 3.38
N THR A 66 -11.10 -16.03 3.02
CA THR A 66 -10.94 -17.48 2.86
C THR A 66 -10.30 -17.77 1.50
N LYS A 67 -9.44 -18.78 1.39
CA LYS A 67 -8.86 -19.19 0.10
C LYS A 67 -9.95 -19.47 -0.95
N ARG A 68 -11.05 -20.08 -0.53
CA ARG A 68 -12.20 -20.42 -1.39
C ARG A 68 -12.94 -19.20 -1.94
N SER A 69 -12.82 -18.04 -1.30
CA SER A 69 -13.49 -16.81 -1.75
C SER A 69 -12.94 -16.26 -3.07
N GLY A 70 -11.69 -16.59 -3.42
CA GLY A 70 -11.03 -16.05 -4.61
C GLY A 70 -10.72 -14.55 -4.54
N PHE A 71 -11.00 -13.88 -3.41
CA PHE A 71 -10.80 -12.43 -3.26
C PHE A 71 -9.36 -12.01 -2.99
N ASN A 72 -8.49 -12.93 -2.56
CA ASN A 72 -7.08 -12.64 -2.40
C ASN A 72 -6.41 -12.40 -3.76
N ASP A 73 -5.61 -11.35 -3.85
CA ASP A 73 -4.74 -11.13 -5.00
C ASP A 73 -3.61 -12.18 -4.99
N ASN A 74 -3.34 -12.80 -6.14
CA ASN A 74 -2.34 -13.86 -6.24
C ASN A 74 -0.99 -13.36 -6.76
N LEU A 75 -0.84 -12.07 -7.07
CA LEU A 75 0.39 -11.50 -7.63
C LEU A 75 0.86 -12.32 -8.85
N ASN A 76 2.10 -12.86 -8.85
CA ASN A 76 2.63 -13.71 -9.91
C ASN A 76 2.22 -15.18 -9.77
N GLY A 77 1.50 -15.55 -8.70
CA GLY A 77 1.05 -16.91 -8.41
C GLY A 77 2.12 -17.81 -7.77
N THR A 78 3.32 -17.27 -7.53
CA THR A 78 4.42 -18.00 -6.89
C THR A 78 4.51 -17.68 -5.39
N GLU A 79 3.98 -16.52 -5.01
CA GLU A 79 3.96 -15.99 -3.66
C GLU A 79 2.98 -16.78 -2.79
N ARG A 80 3.41 -17.14 -1.57
CA ARG A 80 2.58 -17.84 -0.61
C ARG A 80 1.93 -16.84 0.34
N PRO A 81 0.59 -16.70 0.37
CA PRO A 81 -0.07 -15.79 1.31
C PRO A 81 0.14 -16.25 2.75
N ALA A 82 0.16 -15.30 3.68
CA ALA A 82 0.18 -15.61 5.10
C ALA A 82 -1.17 -16.21 5.52
N THR A 83 -1.16 -17.41 6.08
CA THR A 83 -2.38 -18.15 6.39
C THR A 83 -2.45 -18.61 7.84
N PHE A 84 -3.64 -18.62 8.42
CA PHE A 84 -3.88 -19.10 9.78
C PHE A 84 -5.27 -19.74 9.91
N ALA A 85 -5.46 -20.55 10.96
CA ALA A 85 -6.75 -21.13 11.32
C ALA A 85 -7.27 -20.46 12.60
N PRO A 86 -8.44 -19.81 12.58
CA PRO A 86 -9.06 -19.28 13.79
C PRO A 86 -9.35 -20.39 14.81
N ARG A 87 -9.21 -20.10 16.10
CA ARG A 87 -9.41 -21.09 17.17
C ARG A 87 -10.81 -21.74 17.11
N ASP A 88 -11.83 -20.94 16.85
CA ASP A 88 -13.23 -21.37 16.85
C ASP A 88 -13.68 -21.98 15.51
N PHE A 89 -12.85 -21.89 14.46
CA PHE A 89 -13.17 -22.35 13.11
C PHE A 89 -11.98 -23.12 12.52
N GLN A 90 -11.66 -24.27 13.11
CA GLN A 90 -10.49 -25.06 12.72
C GLN A 90 -10.57 -25.59 11.28
N ASP A 91 -11.78 -25.78 10.75
CA ASP A 91 -12.01 -26.22 9.36
C ASP A 91 -11.82 -25.10 8.33
N ILE A 92 -11.66 -23.85 8.79
CA ILE A 92 -11.53 -22.69 7.92
C ILE A 92 -10.10 -22.16 8.00
N LYS A 93 -9.44 -22.14 6.84
CA LYS A 93 -8.14 -21.48 6.67
C LYS A 93 -8.34 -20.08 6.08
N LEU A 94 -7.93 -19.07 6.85
CA LEU A 94 -7.94 -17.67 6.43
C LEU A 94 -6.57 -17.28 5.87
N GLU A 95 -6.59 -16.31 4.98
CA GLU A 95 -5.44 -15.70 4.35
C GLU A 95 -5.44 -14.18 4.62
N VAL A 96 -4.26 -13.63 4.89
CA VAL A 96 -4.03 -12.19 4.85
C VAL A 96 -3.94 -11.79 3.37
N PRO A 97 -4.75 -10.83 2.90
CA PRO A 97 -4.73 -10.42 1.51
C PRO A 97 -3.42 -9.67 1.18
N PHE A 98 -2.81 -9.96 0.04
CA PHE A 98 -1.68 -9.14 -0.47
C PHE A 98 -2.16 -7.77 -0.93
N SER A 99 -3.33 -7.74 -1.58
CA SER A 99 -4.03 -6.53 -1.99
C SER A 99 -5.54 -6.81 -2.05
N LEU A 100 -6.34 -5.75 -2.19
CA LEU A 100 -7.79 -5.84 -2.36
C LEU A 100 -8.21 -5.71 -3.83
N ALA A 101 -7.32 -5.95 -4.79
CA ALA A 101 -7.57 -5.69 -6.22
C ALA A 101 -8.77 -6.47 -6.79
N LYS A 102 -9.01 -7.70 -6.35
CA LYS A 102 -10.17 -8.49 -6.77
C LYS A 102 -11.43 -8.15 -5.97
N TRP A 103 -11.28 -7.82 -4.69
CA TRP A 103 -12.39 -7.47 -3.81
C TRP A 103 -13.05 -6.13 -4.18
N LYS A 104 -12.27 -5.17 -4.68
CA LYS A 104 -12.75 -3.82 -5.03
C LYS A 104 -13.50 -3.73 -6.37
N ARG A 105 -13.65 -4.85 -7.09
CA ARG A 105 -14.43 -4.93 -8.33
C ARG A 105 -15.91 -5.01 -7.99
#